data_AF-A0A329MMI1-F1
#
_entry.id   AF-A0A329MMI1-F1
#
_cell.length_a   1.000
_cell.length_b   1.000
_cell.length_c   1.000
_cell.angle_alpha   90.00
_cell.angle_beta   90.00
_cell.angle_gamma   90.00
#
_symmetry.space_group_name_H-M   'P 1'
#
loop_
_entity.id
_entity.type
_entity.pdbx_description
1 polymer ?
#
loop_
_entity_poly.entity_id
_entity_poly.type
_entity_poly.pdbx_seq_one_letter_code
_entity_poly.pdbx_strand_id
1 'polypeptide(L)'
;MPPHFGPPLHVHIVPPLFPPPIFIPTFPVFIVNPSSISNCLFRNTYVWLTNGNQFWFFPTDVGFATVTGFWWTGNVWLIIVLSLNEIQSFSCF
;
A
#
# COMPACT_ATOMS: atom_id res chain seq x y z
N MET A 1 25.61 32.90 -16.08
CA MET A 1 25.51 31.84 -15.07
C MET A 1 24.65 30.72 -15.64
N PRO A 2 25.14 29.47 -15.75
CA PRO A 2 24.28 28.36 -16.16
C PRO A 2 23.37 27.93 -15.00
N PRO A 3 22.09 27.57 -15.25
CA PRO A 3 21.22 27.03 -14.23
C PRO A 3 21.69 25.62 -13.83
N HIS A 4 21.92 25.41 -12.55
CA HIS A 4 22.29 24.13 -11.96
C HIS A 4 21.04 23.24 -11.93
N PHE A 5 20.93 22.32 -12.90
CA PHE A 5 19.98 21.20 -12.80
C PHE A 5 20.47 20.29 -11.66
N GLY A 6 19.77 20.32 -10.52
CA GLY A 6 19.99 19.35 -9.45
C GLY A 6 19.74 17.92 -9.95
N PRO A 7 20.43 16.90 -9.41
CA PRO A 7 20.14 15.52 -9.75
C PRO A 7 18.66 15.21 -9.45
N PRO A 8 18.00 14.34 -10.23
CA PRO A 8 16.64 13.91 -9.88
C PRO A 8 16.70 13.33 -8.48
N LEU A 9 15.90 13.87 -7.56
CA LEU A 9 15.67 13.26 -6.27
C LEU A 9 15.01 11.91 -6.55
N HIS A 10 15.81 10.85 -6.66
CA HIS A 10 15.29 9.50 -6.53
C HIS A 10 14.78 9.42 -5.10
N VAL A 11 13.47 9.64 -4.93
CA VAL A 11 12.78 9.34 -3.68
C VAL A 11 13.10 7.88 -3.42
N HIS A 12 14.04 7.63 -2.50
CA HIS A 12 14.41 6.29 -2.12
C HIS A 12 13.25 5.78 -1.27
N ILE A 13 12.22 5.25 -1.94
CA ILE A 13 11.11 4.60 -1.26
C ILE A 13 11.71 3.29 -0.72
N VAL A 14 12.16 3.34 0.54
CA VAL A 14 12.75 2.17 1.20
C VAL A 14 11.60 1.19 1.45
N PRO A 15 11.67 -0.06 0.98
CA PRO A 15 10.68 -1.06 1.36
C PRO A 15 10.73 -1.28 2.88
N PRO A 16 9.59 -1.60 3.52
CA PRO A 16 9.58 -1.94 4.94
C PRO A 16 10.58 -3.07 5.23
N LEU A 17 11.40 -2.86 6.26
CA LEU A 17 12.53 -3.76 6.60
C LEU A 17 12.08 -5.11 7.19
N PHE A 18 10.84 -5.19 7.66
CA PHE A 18 10.30 -6.38 8.33
C PHE A 18 9.24 -7.05 7.46
N PRO A 19 9.17 -8.40 7.48
CA PRO A 19 8.05 -9.11 6.88
C PRO A 19 6.74 -8.69 7.60
N PRO A 20 5.61 -8.75 6.90
CA PRO A 20 4.32 -8.51 7.52
C PRO A 20 3.98 -9.62 8.52
N PRO A 21 2.94 -9.44 9.36
CA PRO A 21 2.46 -10.49 10.23
C PRO A 21 2.10 -11.76 9.45
N ILE A 22 2.40 -12.92 10.00
CA ILE A 22 2.17 -14.22 9.33
C ILE A 22 0.71 -14.69 9.37
N PHE A 23 -0.19 -13.92 9.98
CA PHE A 23 -1.62 -14.25 10.05
C PHE A 23 -2.40 -13.49 8.98
N ILE A 24 -3.59 -14.00 8.66
CA ILE A 24 -4.56 -13.29 7.83
C ILE A 24 -5.63 -12.73 8.78
N PRO A 25 -5.86 -11.41 8.81
CA PRO A 25 -6.90 -10.83 9.65
C PRO A 25 -8.28 -11.29 9.23
N THR A 26 -9.25 -11.21 10.14
CA THR A 26 -10.65 -11.52 9.82
C THR A 26 -11.19 -10.44 8.88
N PHE A 27 -11.93 -10.86 7.85
CA PHE A 27 -12.56 -9.93 6.91
C PHE A 27 -13.51 -8.98 7.67
N PRO A 28 -13.31 -7.66 7.57
CA PRO A 28 -14.16 -6.69 8.27
C PRO A 28 -15.57 -6.68 7.66
N VAL A 29 -16.59 -6.79 8.49
CA VAL A 29 -18.00 -6.82 8.06
C VAL A 29 -18.60 -5.43 7.79
N PHE A 30 -17.81 -4.37 7.92
CA PHE A 30 -18.26 -2.99 7.75
C PHE A 30 -17.91 -2.48 6.35
N ILE A 31 -18.71 -1.54 5.84
CA ILE A 31 -18.41 -0.83 4.60
C ILE A 31 -17.16 0.01 4.82
N VAL A 32 -16.03 -0.47 4.28
CA VAL A 32 -14.76 0.25 4.35
C VAL A 32 -14.71 1.26 3.20
N ASN A 33 -14.55 2.54 3.52
CA ASN A 33 -14.35 3.56 2.49
C ASN A 33 -12.91 3.48 1.98
N PRO A 34 -12.68 3.27 0.68
CA PRO A 34 -11.32 3.08 0.18
C PRO A 34 -10.48 4.36 0.32
N SER A 35 -11.09 5.55 0.33
CA SER A 35 -10.40 6.81 0.64
C SER A 35 -9.87 6.88 2.09
N SER A 36 -10.43 6.10 3.02
CA SER A 36 -9.96 6.04 4.41
C SER A 36 -8.67 5.24 4.58
N ILE A 37 -8.16 4.59 3.53
CA ILE A 37 -6.87 3.89 3.55
C ILE A 37 -5.69 4.84 3.82
N SER A 38 -5.88 6.14 3.60
CA SER A 38 -4.95 7.21 3.99
C SER A 38 -4.57 7.16 5.47
N ASN A 39 -5.46 6.68 6.34
CA ASN A 39 -5.17 6.48 7.76
C ASN A 39 -4.23 5.30 8.04
N CYS A 40 -3.98 4.46 7.03
CA CYS A 40 -3.14 3.26 7.10
C CYS A 40 -1.77 3.45 6.44
N LEU A 41 -1.46 4.67 5.99
CA LEU A 41 -0.15 5.02 5.47
C LEU A 41 0.96 4.61 6.44
N PHE A 42 2.02 4.02 5.88
CA PHE A 42 3.19 3.52 6.61
C PHE A 42 2.88 2.44 7.66
N ARG A 43 1.78 1.69 7.50
CA ARG A 43 1.40 0.55 8.34
C ARG A 43 1.21 -0.71 7.53
N ASN A 44 1.38 -1.86 8.19
CA ASN A 44 1.05 -3.14 7.57
C ASN A 44 -0.46 -3.25 7.39
N THR A 45 -0.89 -3.26 6.13
CA THR A 45 -2.30 -3.26 5.75
C THR A 45 -2.62 -4.54 5.00
N TYR A 46 -3.54 -5.34 5.48
CA TYR A 46 -4.06 -6.45 4.71
C TYR A 46 -5.19 -5.96 3.83
N VAL A 47 -5.12 -6.20 2.52
CA VAL A 47 -6.14 -5.77 1.55
C VAL A 47 -6.82 -6.96 0.92
N TRP A 48 -8.13 -6.84 0.73
CA TRP A 48 -8.95 -7.75 -0.06
C TRP A 48 -9.41 -7.00 -1.31
N LEU A 49 -9.03 -7.51 -2.47
CA LEU A 49 -9.43 -6.96 -3.75
C LEU A 49 -10.75 -7.59 -4.21
N THR A 50 -11.51 -6.83 -4.99
CA THR A 50 -12.78 -7.25 -5.60
C THR A 50 -12.63 -8.46 -6.53
N ASN A 51 -11.44 -8.66 -7.09
CA ASN A 51 -11.09 -9.83 -7.92
C ASN A 51 -10.80 -11.11 -7.10
N GLY A 52 -10.92 -11.06 -5.76
CA GLY A 52 -10.65 -12.18 -4.85
C GLY A 52 -9.19 -12.28 -4.37
N ASN A 53 -8.30 -11.46 -4.92
CA ASN A 53 -6.90 -11.39 -4.48
C ASN A 53 -6.82 -10.77 -3.09
N GLN A 54 -5.96 -11.33 -2.23
CA GLN A 54 -5.71 -10.78 -0.90
C GLN A 54 -4.23 -10.90 -0.54
N PHE A 55 -3.67 -9.84 0.04
CA PHE A 55 -2.24 -9.79 0.35
C PHE A 55 -1.94 -8.69 1.38
N TRP A 56 -0.74 -8.80 1.95
CA TRP A 56 -0.16 -7.72 2.73
C TRP A 56 0.32 -6.61 1.82
N PHE A 57 -0.10 -5.40 2.14
CA PHE A 57 0.16 -4.16 1.44
C PHE A 57 0.65 -3.12 2.42
N PHE A 58 1.66 -2.36 2.02
CA PHE A 58 2.26 -1.29 2.81
C PHE A 58 2.11 0.01 2.03
N PRO A 59 1.01 0.76 2.25
CA PRO A 59 0.74 1.98 1.51
C PRO A 59 1.71 3.08 1.93
N THR A 60 2.31 3.75 0.95
CA THR A 60 3.25 4.86 1.18
C THR A 60 2.68 6.20 0.76
N ASP A 61 1.78 6.20 -0.21
CA ASP A 61 1.12 7.41 -0.72
C ASP A 61 -0.29 7.09 -1.22
N VAL A 62 -1.24 7.99 -0.97
CA VAL A 62 -2.62 7.88 -1.46
C VAL A 62 -2.92 9.08 -2.35
N GLY A 63 -3.22 8.80 -3.62
CA GLY A 63 -3.72 9.77 -4.58
C GLY A 63 -5.25 9.89 -4.54
N PHE A 64 -5.82 10.54 -5.55
CA PHE A 64 -7.26 10.80 -5.63
C PHE A 64 -8.11 9.52 -5.70
N ALA A 65 -7.66 8.54 -6.49
CA ALA A 65 -8.37 7.28 -6.72
C ALA A 65 -7.43 6.06 -6.76
N THR A 66 -6.17 6.26 -6.37
CA THR A 66 -5.11 5.24 -6.41
C THR A 66 -4.30 5.29 -5.12
N VAL A 67 -3.70 4.16 -4.77
CA VAL A 67 -2.78 4.04 -3.65
C VAL A 67 -1.49 3.40 -4.15
N THR A 68 -0.38 4.05 -3.84
CA THR A 68 0.96 3.54 -4.13
C THR A 68 1.54 2.93 -2.86
N GLY A 69 2.21 1.80 -3.01
CA GLY A 69 2.86 1.17 -1.89
C GLY A 69 3.63 -0.08 -2.28
N PHE A 70 3.87 -0.93 -1.30
CA PHE A 70 4.53 -2.20 -1.51
C PHE A 70 3.58 -3.37 -1.24
N TRP A 71 3.56 -4.37 -2.11
CA TRP A 71 2.89 -5.63 -1.83
C TRP A 71 3.90 -6.70 -1.43
N TRP A 72 3.48 -7.57 -0.52
CA TRP A 72 4.27 -8.69 -0.06
C TRP A 72 4.05 -9.90 -0.95
N THR A 73 5.13 -10.42 -1.51
CA THR A 73 5.11 -11.63 -2.36
C THR A 73 5.24 -12.93 -1.57
N GLY A 74 5.50 -12.86 -0.27
CA GLY A 74 5.90 -14.00 0.56
C GLY A 74 7.36 -13.94 1.01
N ASN A 75 8.22 -13.27 0.24
CA ASN A 75 9.66 -13.15 0.52
C ASN A 75 10.18 -11.71 0.42
N VAL A 76 9.59 -10.92 -0.48
CA VAL A 76 10.04 -9.55 -0.76
C VAL A 76 8.86 -8.59 -0.91
N TRP A 77 9.11 -7.33 -0.56
CA TRP A 77 8.24 -6.20 -0.83
C TRP A 77 8.52 -5.66 -2.24
N LEU A 78 7.51 -5.62 -3.09
CA LEU A 78 7.60 -5.08 -4.44
C LEU A 78 6.70 -3.86 -4.58
N ILE A 79 7.10 -2.88 -5.37
CA ILE A 79 6.30 -1.66 -5.61
C ILE A 79 5.07 -2.02 -6.44
N ILE A 80 3.91 -1.49 -6.06
CA ILE A 80 2.67 -1.59 -6.81
C ILE A 80 1.83 -0.31 -6.64
N VAL A 81 1.02 -0.05 -7.64
CA VAL A 81 -0.05 0.96 -7.59
C VAL A 81 -1.37 0.22 -7.74
N LEU A 82 -2.29 0.43 -6.81
CA LEU A 82 -3.63 -0.17 -6.81
C LEU A 82 -4.69 0.91 -6.95
N SER A 83 -5.79 0.60 -7.64
CA SER A 83 -6.93 1.51 -7.68
C SER A 83 -7.77 1.34 -6.42
N LEU A 84 -8.21 2.45 -5.82
CA LEU A 84 -9.11 2.44 -4.65
C LEU A 84 -10.42 1.69 -4.93
N ASN A 85 -10.87 1.66 -6.19
CA ASN A 85 -12.05 0.93 -6.63
C ASN A 85 -11.87 -0.59 -6.70
N GLU A 86 -10.62 -1.07 -6.68
CA GLU A 86 -10.31 -2.51 -6.65
C GLU A 86 -10.31 -3.03 -5.21
N ILE A 87 -10.22 -2.17 -4.21
CA ILE A 87 -10.16 -2.54 -2.80
C ILE A 87 -11.59 -2.78 -2.29
N GLN A 88 -11.91 -4.04 -2.04
CA GLN A 88 -13.18 -4.44 -1.44
C GLN A 88 -13.18 -4.15 0.06
N SER A 89 -12.07 -4.45 0.74
CA SER A 89 -11.91 -4.27 2.18
C SER A 89 -10.43 -4.19 2.54
N PHE A 90 -10.12 -3.63 3.71
CA PHE A 90 -8.76 -3.56 4.22
C PHE A 90 -8.73 -3.54 5.74
N SER A 91 -7.60 -3.91 6.33
CA SER A 91 -7.37 -3.88 7.78
C SER A 91 -5.93 -3.53 8.08
N CYS A 92 -5.72 -2.57 8.97
CA CYS A 92 -4.42 -1.93 9.21
C CYS A 92 -3.95 -2.25 10.63
N PHE A 93 -2.67 -2.53 10.78
CA PHE A 93 -2.03 -2.96 12.04
C PHE A 93 -0.89 -2.01 12.41
#